data_AF-A0A814YLC4-F1
#
_entry.id   AF-A0A814YLC4-F1
#
_cell.length_a   1.000
_cell.length_b   1.000
_cell.length_c   1.000
_cell.angle_alpha   90.00
_cell.angle_beta   90.00
_cell.angle_gamma   90.00
#
_symmetry.space_group_name_H-M   'P 1'
#
loop_
_entity.id
_entity.type
_entity.pdbx_description
1 polymer ?
#
loop_
_entity_poly.entity_id
_entity_poly.type
_entity_poly.pdbx_seq_one_letter_code
_entity_poly.pdbx_strand_id
1 'polypeptide(L)'
;MTGSNNHLSLSSYTAIYSPTTTTTVTTTITTVATNSAYYCNGISSFTLWQLYSPNGLFMDIDTTGCRFNSTPLYFTSMAGTSSHWDLAGYTAIYSPTNTSFRIYTRSLNTMNSTEMLSYSQTYIWNVNWFGISY
;
A
#
# COMPACT_ATOMS: atom_id res chain seq x y z
N MET A 1 -28.31 -0.34 65.17
CA MET A 1 -29.35 -0.61 64.16
C MET A 1 -29.43 0.60 63.27
N THR A 2 -29.12 0.37 62.01
CA THR A 2 -28.99 1.30 60.90
C THR A 2 -30.33 1.85 60.43
N GLY A 3 -30.37 3.12 60.07
CA GLY A 3 -31.44 3.70 59.27
C GLY A 3 -31.44 5.22 59.31
N SER A 4 -30.81 5.87 58.33
CA SER A 4 -31.24 7.21 57.88
C SER A 4 -30.76 7.46 56.45
N ASN A 5 -31.72 7.58 55.56
CA ASN A 5 -31.56 7.96 54.16
C ASN A 5 -31.15 9.44 54.09
N ASN A 6 -30.00 9.75 53.48
CA ASN A 6 -29.64 11.13 53.18
C ASN A 6 -29.66 11.35 51.66
N HIS A 7 -30.68 12.10 51.26
CA HIS A 7 -30.86 12.65 49.91
C HIS A 7 -29.73 13.63 49.58
N LEU A 8 -29.23 13.50 48.34
CA LEU A 8 -28.14 14.26 47.75
C LEU A 8 -28.50 15.74 47.57
N SER A 9 -27.60 16.65 47.97
CA SER A 9 -27.61 18.06 47.55
C SER A 9 -26.42 18.34 46.63
N LEU A 10 -26.70 18.82 45.41
CA LEU A 10 -25.72 19.18 44.38
C LEU A 10 -25.02 20.50 44.74
N SER A 11 -23.69 20.49 44.78
CA SER A 11 -22.87 21.72 44.86
C SER A 11 -22.48 22.15 43.44
N SER A 12 -22.87 23.37 43.06
CA SER A 12 -22.53 23.98 41.77
C SER A 12 -21.06 24.39 41.72
N TYR A 13 -20.31 23.89 40.74
CA TYR A 13 -18.97 24.37 40.40
C TYR A 13 -19.07 25.45 39.31
N THR A 14 -18.46 26.62 39.56
CA THR A 14 -18.23 27.65 38.54
C THR A 14 -16.91 27.37 37.82
N ALA A 15 -16.96 27.17 36.51
CA ALA A 15 -15.76 27.05 35.67
C ALA A 15 -15.21 28.45 35.35
N ILE A 16 -13.95 28.70 35.69
CA ILE A 16 -13.22 29.91 35.29
C ILE A 16 -12.72 29.74 33.84
N TYR A 17 -13.32 30.48 32.90
CA TYR A 17 -12.86 30.53 31.51
C TYR A 17 -11.64 31.46 31.40
N SER A 18 -10.50 30.93 30.95
CA SER A 18 -9.36 31.73 30.53
C SER A 18 -9.45 31.98 29.02
N PRO A 19 -9.33 33.22 28.51
CA PRO A 19 -9.38 33.46 27.08
C PRO A 19 -8.08 32.98 26.41
N THR A 20 -8.17 31.96 25.56
CA THR A 20 -7.07 31.53 24.69
C THR A 20 -6.84 32.57 23.60
N THR A 21 -5.69 33.24 23.62
CA THR A 21 -5.31 34.16 22.53
C THR A 21 -4.75 33.36 21.36
N THR A 22 -5.53 33.23 20.29
CA THR A 22 -5.08 32.57 19.06
C THR A 22 -4.25 33.56 18.23
N THR A 23 -2.93 33.36 18.18
CA THR A 23 -2.05 34.10 17.26
C THR A 23 -1.95 33.34 15.94
N THR A 24 -2.55 33.85 14.88
CA THR A 24 -2.43 33.29 13.52
C THR A 24 -1.11 33.75 12.90
N VAL A 25 -0.12 32.85 12.83
CA VAL A 25 1.12 33.10 12.09
C VAL A 25 0.91 32.70 10.64
N THR A 26 0.72 33.68 9.75
CA THR A 26 0.64 33.45 8.31
C THR A 26 2.03 33.20 7.76
N THR A 27 2.34 31.94 7.45
CA THR A 27 3.59 31.56 6.77
C THR A 27 3.32 31.50 5.27
N THR A 28 3.88 32.43 4.50
CA THR A 28 3.87 32.35 3.03
C THR A 28 4.84 31.25 2.61
N ILE A 29 4.33 30.04 2.39
CA ILE A 29 5.15 28.93 1.87
C ILE A 29 5.34 29.13 0.37
N THR A 30 6.49 29.68 -0.04
CA THR A 30 6.96 29.61 -1.43
C THR A 30 7.85 28.38 -1.59
N THR A 31 7.26 27.19 -1.51
CA THR A 31 7.94 25.95 -1.93
C THR A 31 7.24 25.42 -3.15
N VAL A 32 7.94 25.36 -4.28
CA VAL A 32 7.54 24.52 -5.41
C VAL A 32 7.66 23.08 -4.89
N ALA A 33 6.59 22.54 -4.31
CA ALA A 33 6.60 21.22 -3.71
C ALA A 33 6.78 20.17 -4.81
N THR A 34 8.03 19.74 -5.03
CA THR A 34 8.31 18.48 -5.72
C THR A 34 7.82 17.38 -4.78
N ASN A 35 6.54 17.03 -4.89
CA ASN A 35 5.84 16.02 -4.07
C ASN A 35 6.46 14.63 -4.28
N SER A 36 7.65 14.42 -3.74
CA SER A 36 8.44 13.23 -4.00
C SER A 36 8.37 12.34 -2.77
N ALA A 37 7.87 11.13 -2.94
CA ALA A 37 7.74 10.21 -1.82
C ALA A 37 9.09 9.57 -1.49
N TYR A 38 9.41 9.49 -0.20
CA TYR A 38 10.51 8.64 0.32
C TYR A 38 10.07 7.17 0.40
N TYR A 39 8.79 6.92 0.57
CA TYR A 39 8.20 5.59 0.53
C TYR A 39 6.80 5.64 -0.08
N CYS A 40 6.39 4.56 -0.73
CA CYS A 40 5.07 4.42 -1.31
C CYS A 40 4.72 2.93 -1.40
N ASN A 41 3.45 2.60 -1.46
CA ASN A 41 3.00 1.21 -1.58
C ASN A 41 1.73 1.13 -2.41
N GLY A 42 1.41 -0.08 -2.86
CA GLY A 42 0.20 -0.32 -3.62
C GLY A 42 -0.09 -1.79 -3.81
N ILE A 43 -1.19 -2.04 -4.50
CA ILE A 43 -1.65 -3.37 -4.91
C ILE A 43 -1.87 -3.27 -6.42
N SER A 44 -1.21 -4.11 -7.20
CA SER A 44 -1.44 -4.17 -8.64
C SER A 44 -2.82 -4.76 -8.96
N SER A 45 -3.34 -4.47 -10.15
CA SER A 45 -4.52 -5.18 -10.65
C SER A 45 -4.12 -6.53 -11.24
N PHE A 46 -4.80 -7.60 -10.86
CA PHE A 46 -4.67 -8.94 -11.43
C PHE A 46 -4.93 -9.00 -12.94
N THR A 47 -5.55 -7.97 -13.52
CA THR A 47 -5.76 -7.86 -14.97
C THR A 47 -4.50 -7.50 -15.75
N LEU A 48 -3.41 -7.12 -15.08
CA LEU A 48 -2.15 -6.69 -15.73
C LEU A 48 -1.20 -7.83 -16.11
N TRP A 49 -1.53 -9.08 -15.77
CA TRP A 49 -0.72 -10.23 -16.15
C TRP A 49 -0.68 -10.43 -17.67
N GLN A 50 0.50 -10.70 -18.19
CA GLN A 50 0.75 -10.97 -19.60
C GLN A 50 1.57 -12.25 -19.78
N LEU A 51 1.36 -12.95 -20.90
CA LEU A 51 2.13 -14.15 -21.24
C LEU A 51 3.60 -13.78 -21.47
N TYR A 52 4.53 -14.55 -20.91
CA TYR A 52 5.98 -14.35 -21.08
C TYR A 52 6.66 -15.53 -21.78
N SER A 53 6.45 -16.74 -21.26
CA SER A 53 7.08 -17.98 -21.72
C SER A 53 6.06 -19.11 -21.62
N PRO A 54 6.35 -20.34 -22.09
CA PRO A 54 5.40 -21.47 -22.01
C PRO A 54 4.85 -21.78 -20.62
N ASN A 55 5.56 -21.39 -19.56
CA ASN A 55 5.22 -21.64 -18.16
C ASN A 55 5.40 -20.39 -17.29
N GLY A 56 5.31 -19.19 -17.89
CA GLY A 56 5.58 -17.95 -17.18
C GLY A 56 4.74 -16.77 -17.64
N LEU A 57 4.45 -15.90 -16.70
CA LEU A 57 3.80 -14.61 -16.91
C LEU A 57 4.74 -13.48 -16.50
N PHE A 58 4.41 -12.26 -16.91
CA PHE A 58 5.03 -11.05 -16.39
C PHE A 58 3.97 -10.00 -16.09
N MET A 59 4.35 -9.03 -15.26
CA MET A 59 3.53 -7.86 -14.95
C MET A 59 4.42 -6.63 -14.83
N ASP A 60 4.02 -5.55 -15.50
CA ASP A 60 4.56 -4.21 -15.28
C ASP A 60 3.74 -3.51 -14.21
N ILE A 61 4.42 -2.98 -13.19
CA ILE A 61 3.80 -2.24 -12.10
C ILE A 61 4.16 -0.77 -12.26
N ASP A 62 3.15 0.07 -12.47
CA ASP A 62 3.28 1.53 -12.55
C ASP A 62 3.28 2.13 -11.14
N THR A 63 4.32 2.91 -10.85
CA THR A 63 4.52 3.64 -9.60
C THR A 63 4.62 5.15 -9.82
N THR A 64 4.28 5.65 -11.02
CA THR A 64 4.31 7.09 -11.38
C THR A 64 3.57 7.96 -10.37
N GLY A 65 2.46 7.47 -9.80
CA GLY A 65 1.68 8.16 -8.78
C GLY A 65 2.46 8.49 -7.50
N CYS A 66 3.52 7.75 -7.20
CA CYS A 66 4.37 7.95 -6.02
C CYS A 66 5.41 9.05 -6.21
N ARG A 67 5.69 9.44 -7.46
CA ARG A 67 6.60 10.55 -7.81
C ARG A 67 7.98 10.40 -7.15
N PHE A 68 8.58 9.21 -7.20
CA PHE A 68 9.91 9.00 -6.64
C PHE A 68 10.97 9.85 -7.39
N ASN A 69 11.94 10.41 -6.66
CA ASN A 69 13.04 11.19 -7.26
C ASN A 69 14.22 10.34 -7.72
N SER A 70 14.37 9.14 -7.15
CA SER A 70 15.38 8.15 -7.50
C SER A 70 14.68 6.79 -7.70
N THR A 71 15.40 5.82 -8.25
CA THR A 71 14.85 4.45 -8.38
C THR A 71 14.74 3.84 -6.98
N PRO A 72 13.53 3.50 -6.49
CA PRO A 72 13.34 2.91 -5.18
C PRO A 72 13.87 1.47 -5.11
N LEU A 73 14.14 1.02 -3.88
CA LEU A 73 14.17 -0.40 -3.57
C LEU A 73 12.72 -0.89 -3.48
N TYR A 74 12.32 -1.76 -4.40
CA TYR A 74 11.00 -2.38 -4.40
C TYR A 74 11.00 -3.74 -3.71
N PHE A 75 9.92 -4.01 -2.99
CA PHE A 75 9.63 -5.27 -2.33
C PHE A 75 8.23 -5.68 -2.73
N THR A 76 8.03 -6.96 -3.04
CA THR A 76 6.74 -7.48 -3.49
C THR A 76 6.32 -8.70 -2.69
N SER A 77 5.00 -8.92 -2.62
CA SER A 77 4.39 -10.17 -2.20
C SER A 77 3.21 -10.49 -3.11
N MET A 78 2.85 -11.77 -3.18
CA MET A 78 1.74 -12.25 -3.99
C MET A 78 0.50 -12.40 -3.12
N ALA A 79 -0.63 -11.89 -3.60
CA ALA A 79 -1.94 -12.10 -2.99
C ALA A 79 -2.90 -12.70 -4.02
N GLY A 80 -3.88 -13.47 -3.54
CA GLY A 80 -4.93 -14.06 -4.36
C GLY A 80 -5.85 -14.94 -3.51
N THR A 81 -6.98 -15.35 -4.06
CA THR A 81 -7.96 -16.18 -3.35
C THR A 81 -7.60 -17.67 -3.34
N SER A 82 -6.78 -18.12 -4.31
CA SER A 82 -6.30 -19.49 -4.41
C SER A 82 -5.09 -19.58 -5.35
N SER A 83 -4.46 -20.76 -5.42
CA SER A 83 -3.47 -21.26 -6.40
C SER A 83 -2.19 -20.44 -6.60
N HIS A 84 -2.06 -19.25 -6.00
CA HIS A 84 -0.89 -18.39 -6.13
C HIS A 84 0.37 -18.94 -5.42
N TRP A 85 0.19 -19.89 -4.50
CA TRP A 85 1.30 -20.60 -3.84
C TRP A 85 2.17 -21.40 -4.82
N ASP A 86 1.64 -21.70 -6.01
CA ASP A 86 2.38 -22.40 -7.06
C ASP A 86 3.41 -21.51 -7.77
N LEU A 87 3.29 -20.19 -7.65
CA LEU A 87 4.14 -19.27 -8.36
C LEU A 87 5.50 -19.10 -7.68
N ALA A 88 6.53 -18.93 -8.49
CA ALA A 88 7.84 -18.44 -8.06
C ALA A 88 8.27 -17.25 -8.92
N GLY A 89 9.23 -16.47 -8.43
CA GLY A 89 9.82 -15.34 -9.17
C GLY A 89 9.12 -13.98 -8.95
N TYR A 90 7.92 -13.95 -8.36
CA TYR A 90 7.18 -12.69 -8.13
C TYR A 90 7.90 -11.70 -7.20
N THR A 91 8.94 -12.14 -6.47
CA THR A 91 9.81 -11.30 -5.63
C THR A 91 11.05 -10.78 -6.34
N ALA A 92 11.33 -11.25 -7.56
CA ALA A 92 12.44 -10.77 -8.36
C ALA A 92 12.02 -9.51 -9.14
N ILE A 93 12.64 -8.38 -8.79
CA ILE A 93 12.39 -7.08 -9.40
C ILE A 93 13.32 -6.88 -10.60
N TYR A 94 12.75 -6.61 -11.77
CA TYR A 94 13.47 -6.37 -13.02
C TYR A 94 13.27 -4.94 -13.51
N SER A 95 14.34 -4.38 -14.06
CA SER A 95 14.37 -3.05 -14.67
C SER A 95 13.66 -1.95 -13.85
N PRO A 96 13.95 -1.82 -12.55
CA PRO A 96 13.28 -0.82 -11.73
C PRO A 96 13.66 0.60 -12.18
N THR A 97 12.68 1.49 -12.14
CA THR A 97 12.81 2.92 -12.35
C THR A 97 12.07 3.67 -11.23
N ASN A 98 12.10 5.00 -11.26
CA ASN A 98 11.32 5.82 -10.34
C ASN A 98 9.82 5.86 -10.66
N THR A 99 9.39 5.27 -11.77
CA THR A 99 7.98 5.24 -12.21
C THR A 99 7.45 3.85 -12.48
N SER A 100 8.28 2.81 -12.46
CA SER A 100 7.83 1.44 -12.70
C SER A 100 8.85 0.39 -12.29
N PHE A 101 8.40 -0.86 -12.28
CA PHE A 101 9.27 -2.04 -12.32
C PHE A 101 8.50 -3.22 -12.92
N ARG A 102 9.23 -4.27 -13.31
CA ARG A 102 8.65 -5.52 -13.82
C ARG A 102 8.90 -6.67 -12.86
N ILE A 103 7.96 -7.59 -12.80
CA ILE A 103 8.16 -8.92 -12.22
C ILE A 103 7.87 -10.01 -13.25
N TYR A 104 8.49 -11.17 -13.05
CA TYR A 104 8.19 -12.38 -13.80
C TYR A 104 7.73 -13.46 -12.83
N THR A 105 6.79 -14.29 -13.25
CA THR A 105 6.40 -15.48 -12.52
C THR A 105 6.53 -16.72 -13.38
N ARG A 106 6.78 -17.84 -12.72
CA ARG A 106 6.72 -19.17 -13.32
C ARG A 106 5.95 -20.11 -12.42
N SER A 107 5.28 -21.08 -13.01
CA SER A 107 4.67 -22.19 -12.29
C SER A 107 5.73 -23.16 -11.76
N LEU A 108 5.51 -23.68 -10.54
CA LEU A 108 6.33 -24.74 -9.94
C LEU A 108 5.74 -26.14 -10.22
N ASN A 109 4.42 -26.29 -10.28
CA ASN A 109 3.73 -27.57 -10.48
C ASN A 109 3.13 -27.70 -11.90
N THR A 110 3.88 -27.29 -12.92
CA THR A 110 3.66 -27.54 -14.37
C THR A 110 2.44 -26.87 -15.03
N MET A 111 1.84 -25.83 -14.45
CA MET A 111 0.88 -25.00 -15.18
C MET A 111 1.57 -24.35 -16.38
N ASN A 112 0.92 -24.43 -17.54
CA ASN A 112 1.34 -23.64 -18.69
C ASN A 112 0.87 -22.18 -18.55
N SER A 113 1.45 -21.26 -19.32
CA SER A 113 1.16 -19.83 -19.21
C SER A 113 -0.31 -19.47 -19.47
N THR A 114 -1.02 -20.22 -20.31
CA THR A 114 -2.45 -19.98 -20.56
C THR A 114 -3.29 -20.36 -19.34
N GLU A 115 -2.97 -21.47 -18.68
CA GLU A 115 -3.60 -21.86 -17.41
C GLU A 115 -3.28 -20.85 -16.32
N MET A 116 -2.01 -20.44 -16.20
CA MET A 116 -1.59 -19.42 -15.25
C MET A 116 -2.37 -18.11 -15.46
N LEU A 117 -2.53 -17.65 -16.70
CA LEU A 117 -3.27 -16.43 -17.00
C LEU A 117 -4.76 -16.57 -16.65
N SER A 118 -5.37 -17.71 -16.96
CA SER A 118 -6.75 -18.01 -16.58
C SER A 118 -6.94 -18.00 -15.04
N TYR A 119 -5.99 -18.60 -14.33
CA TYR A 119 -5.99 -18.66 -12.88
C TYR A 119 -5.74 -17.29 -12.26
N SER A 120 -4.89 -16.46 -12.87
CA SER A 120 -4.64 -15.10 -12.38
C SER A 120 -5.91 -14.25 -12.40
N GLN A 121 -6.77 -14.44 -13.40
CA GLN A 121 -8.07 -13.76 -13.48
C GLN A 121 -9.10 -14.36 -12.51
N THR A 122 -9.17 -15.70 -12.45
CA THR A 122 -10.17 -16.41 -11.62
C THR A 122 -9.91 -16.23 -10.12
N TYR A 123 -8.64 -16.27 -9.73
CA TYR A 123 -8.20 -16.21 -8.32
C TYR A 123 -7.60 -14.86 -7.93
N ILE A 124 -7.75 -13.84 -8.78
CA ILE A 124 -7.43 -12.44 -8.47
C ILE A 124 -5.98 -12.31 -7.97
N TRP A 125 -5.03 -12.78 -8.77
CA TRP A 125 -3.61 -12.74 -8.41
C TRP A 125 -3.07 -11.31 -8.49
N ASN A 126 -3.06 -10.59 -7.36
CA ASN A 126 -2.57 -9.23 -7.23
C ASN A 126 -1.19 -9.18 -6.58
N VAL A 127 -0.33 -8.28 -7.04
CA VAL A 127 0.99 -8.06 -6.44
C VAL A 127 0.89 -6.90 -5.46
N ASN A 128 1.07 -7.17 -4.18
CA ASN A 128 1.29 -6.11 -3.20
C ASN A 128 2.74 -5.67 -3.32
N TRP A 129 2.98 -4.36 -3.27
CA TRP A 129 4.33 -3.82 -3.38
C TRP A 129 4.56 -2.65 -2.43
N PHE A 130 5.82 -2.48 -2.04
CA PHE A 130 6.33 -1.38 -1.24
C PHE A 130 7.64 -0.90 -1.88
N GLY A 131 7.78 0.41 -2.06
CA GLY A 131 8.98 1.06 -2.58
C GLY A 131 9.53 2.06 -1.57
N ILE A 132 10.85 2.04 -1.35
CA ILE A 132 11.57 3.02 -0.52
C ILE A 132 12.74 3.62 -1.29
N SER A 133 12.79 4.94 -1.36
CA SER A 133 13.86 5.74 -1.96
C SER A 133 14.72 6.37 -0.85
N TYR A 134 16.00 6.57 -1.16
CA TYR A 134 17.01 7.16 -0.28
C TYR A 134 17.84 8.19 -1.04
#